data_AF-A0A1D2NIT6-F1
#
_entry.id   AF-A0A1D2NIT6-F1
#
_cell.length_a   1.000
_cell.length_b   1.000
_cell.length_c   1.000
_cell.angle_alpha   90.00
_cell.angle_beta   90.00
_cell.angle_gamma   90.00
#
_symmetry.space_group_name_H-M   'P 1'
#
loop_
_entity.id
_entity.type
_entity.pdbx_description
1 polymer ?
#
loop_
_entity_poly.entity_id
_entity_poly.type
_entity_poly.pdbx_seq_one_letter_code
_entity_poly.pdbx_strand_id
1 'polypeptide(L)'
;MSSSTGKSVQFLLILLIVTIVCLRTSSGARRLLKNKMSPEDLRKPFVLLYEHESFRGKEYVQFVSKACANLPKEYTDWASSVDTHRSCASVCTTENCAGPCYNVYSNQGVSKLRIIGFNDKIKSVKSCF
;
A
#
# COMPACT_ATOMS: atom_id res chain seq x y z
N MET A 1 21.60 -57.10 -36.77
CA MET A 1 20.71 -56.97 -35.60
C MET A 1 20.61 -55.50 -35.23
N SER A 2 19.38 -55.03 -35.11
CA SER A 2 18.96 -53.65 -35.36
C SER A 2 19.36 -52.63 -34.29
N SER A 3 20.09 -51.63 -34.77
CA SER A 3 20.12 -50.20 -34.42
C SER A 3 19.29 -49.74 -33.21
N SER A 4 19.97 -49.61 -32.06
CA SER A 4 19.48 -49.02 -30.80
C SER A 4 19.68 -47.48 -30.76
N THR A 5 19.57 -46.78 -31.88
CA THR A 5 19.82 -45.33 -31.97
C THR A 5 18.55 -44.49 -32.17
N GLY A 6 17.42 -45.11 -32.53
CA GLY A 6 16.16 -44.39 -32.81
C GLY A 6 15.41 -43.87 -31.57
N LYS A 7 15.51 -44.56 -30.43
CA LYS A 7 14.74 -44.22 -29.22
C LYS A 7 15.30 -42.99 -28.51
N SER A 8 16.62 -42.85 -28.42
CA SER A 8 17.27 -41.75 -27.70
C SER A 8 17.00 -40.38 -28.34
N VAL A 9 16.95 -40.32 -29.68
CA VAL A 9 16.67 -39.07 -30.42
C VAL A 9 15.22 -38.63 -30.23
N GLN A 10 14.28 -39.59 -30.19
CA GLN A 10 12.85 -39.30 -29.99
C GLN A 10 12.57 -38.76 -28.57
N PHE A 11 13.23 -39.28 -27.53
CA PHE A 11 13.12 -38.77 -26.16
C PHE A 11 13.69 -37.36 -26.00
N LEU A 12 14.83 -37.07 -26.64
CA LEU A 12 15.45 -35.73 -26.65
C LEU A 12 14.54 -34.69 -27.32
N LEU A 13 13.88 -35.05 -28.42
CA LEU A 13 12.93 -34.17 -29.10
C LEU A 13 11.68 -33.87 -28.26
N ILE A 14 11.15 -34.87 -27.55
CA ILE A 14 9.99 -34.68 -26.67
C ILE A 14 10.33 -33.75 -25.49
N LEU A 15 11.50 -33.92 -24.87
CA LEU A 15 11.96 -33.03 -23.78
C LEU A 15 12.13 -31.57 -24.24
N LEU A 16 12.65 -31.37 -25.46
CA LEU A 16 12.76 -30.04 -26.09
C LEU A 16 11.39 -29.40 -26.35
N ILE A 17 10.40 -30.17 -26.80
CA ILE A 17 9.05 -29.64 -27.04
C ILE A 17 8.36 -29.25 -25.73
N VAL A 18 8.49 -30.07 -24.68
CA VAL A 18 7.87 -29.80 -23.36
C VAL A 18 8.44 -28.51 -22.74
N THR A 19 9.76 -28.30 -22.83
CA THR A 19 10.39 -27.07 -22.31
C THR A 19 9.94 -25.81 -23.07
N ILE A 20 9.78 -25.89 -24.40
CA ILE A 20 9.28 -24.76 -25.22
C ILE A 20 7.81 -24.43 -24.88
N VAL A 21 6.97 -25.43 -24.61
CA VAL A 21 5.57 -25.22 -24.20
C VAL A 21 5.48 -24.62 -22.79
N CYS A 22 6.33 -25.06 -21.85
CA CYS A 22 6.42 -24.45 -20.51
C CYS A 22 6.91 -22.99 -20.56
N LEU A 23 7.84 -22.65 -21.45
CA LEU A 23 8.32 -21.27 -21.60
C LEU A 23 7.27 -20.32 -22.21
N ARG A 24 6.33 -20.83 -23.01
CA ARG A 24 5.28 -19.99 -23.64
C ARG A 24 4.09 -19.70 -22.72
N THR A 25 3.85 -20.52 -21.70
CA THR A 25 2.68 -20.36 -20.80
C THR A 25 2.91 -19.37 -19.65
N SER A 26 4.15 -18.97 -19.35
CA SER A 26 4.44 -17.99 -18.28
C SER A 26 4.18 -16.52 -18.65
N SER A 27 3.70 -16.24 -19.87
CA SER A 27 3.47 -14.87 -20.34
C SER A 27 2.11 -14.28 -19.91
N GLY A 28 1.24 -15.09 -19.29
CA GLY A 28 -0.13 -14.71 -18.91
C GLY A 28 -0.27 -13.88 -17.62
N ALA A 29 0.74 -13.85 -16.75
CA ALA A 29 0.60 -13.25 -15.41
C ALA A 29 1.06 -11.78 -15.29
N ARG A 30 1.67 -11.19 -16.33
CA ARG A 30 2.18 -9.80 -16.26
C ARG A 30 1.21 -8.72 -16.77
N ARG A 31 0.00 -9.09 -17.19
CA ARG A 31 -0.95 -8.15 -17.81
C ARG A 31 -1.90 -7.42 -16.85
N LEU A 32 -1.88 -7.70 -15.54
CA LEU A 32 -2.87 -7.15 -14.59
C LEU A 32 -2.37 -6.09 -13.60
N LEU A 33 -1.15 -5.56 -13.75
CA LEU A 33 -0.68 -4.41 -12.96
C LEU A 33 -0.33 -3.17 -13.79
N LYS A 34 -0.77 -3.12 -15.06
CA LYS A 34 -0.70 -1.91 -15.88
C LYS A 34 -1.88 -0.97 -15.59
N ASN A 35 -2.28 -0.85 -14.32
CA ASN A 35 -3.17 0.23 -13.92
C ASN A 35 -2.32 1.50 -13.78
N LYS A 36 -2.72 2.52 -14.54
CA LYS A 36 -2.09 3.83 -14.65
C LYS A 36 -2.03 4.53 -13.28
N MET A 37 -1.01 4.28 -12.49
CA MET A 37 -0.61 5.22 -11.44
C MET A 37 0.43 6.14 -12.07
N SER A 38 0.10 7.43 -12.20
CA SER A 38 1.03 8.41 -12.76
C SER A 38 2.30 8.43 -11.90
N PRO A 39 3.51 8.60 -12.47
CA PRO A 39 4.72 8.81 -11.69
C PRO A 39 4.61 9.96 -10.68
N GLU A 40 3.69 10.89 -10.89
CA GLU A 40 3.36 11.96 -9.94
C GLU A 40 2.56 11.49 -8.73
N ASP A 41 1.65 10.53 -8.88
CA ASP A 41 0.86 10.01 -7.75
C ASP A 41 1.72 9.21 -6.77
N LEU A 42 2.80 8.58 -7.26
CA LEU A 42 3.80 7.92 -6.42
C LEU A 42 4.60 8.90 -5.53
N ARG A 43 4.54 10.20 -5.85
CA ARG A 43 5.24 11.25 -5.09
C ARG A 43 4.30 12.07 -4.21
N LYS A 44 2.98 11.88 -4.33
CA LYS A 44 2.04 12.61 -3.48
C LYS A 44 2.22 12.15 -2.04
N PRO A 45 2.41 13.09 -1.10
CA PRO A 45 2.51 12.73 0.30
C PRO A 45 1.19 12.14 0.78
N PHE A 46 1.27 11.07 1.57
CA PHE A 46 0.12 10.35 2.11
C PHE A 46 0.43 9.84 3.51
N VAL A 47 -0.63 9.55 4.24
CA VAL A 47 -0.57 8.84 5.52
C VAL A 47 -1.41 7.58 5.46
N LEU A 48 -1.01 6.57 6.23
CA LEU A 48 -1.77 5.36 6.49
C LEU A 48 -2.37 5.45 7.89
N LEU A 49 -3.69 5.34 7.96
CA LEU A 49 -4.45 5.23 9.19
C LEU A 49 -4.80 3.76 9.40
N TYR A 50 -4.58 3.25 10.62
CA TYR A 50 -4.79 1.85 10.95
C TYR A 50 -5.86 1.69 12.03
N GLU A 51 -6.76 0.73 11.83
CA GLU A 51 -7.85 0.37 12.75
C GLU A 51 -7.35 -0.01 14.14
N HIS A 52 -6.18 -0.66 14.21
CA HIS A 52 -5.61 -1.12 15.47
C HIS A 52 -4.27 -0.46 15.74
N GLU A 53 -3.85 -0.55 16.99
CA GLU A 53 -2.52 -0.15 17.40
C GLU A 53 -1.42 -0.99 16.74
N SER A 54 -0.23 -0.40 16.72
CA SER A 54 1.00 -0.98 16.18
C SER A 54 0.90 -1.31 14.70
N PHE A 55 0.19 -0.47 13.94
CA PHE A 55 0.05 -0.55 12.48
C PHE A 55 -0.61 -1.86 12.02
N ARG A 56 -1.70 -2.24 12.68
CA ARG A 56 -2.43 -3.50 12.43
C ARG A 56 -3.88 -3.25 12.07
N GLY A 57 -4.54 -4.30 11.60
CA GLY A 57 -5.94 -4.27 11.19
C GLY A 57 -6.09 -3.73 9.78
N LYS A 58 -7.28 -3.23 9.46
CA LYS A 58 -7.53 -2.55 8.19
C LYS A 58 -6.74 -1.23 8.14
N GLU A 59 -6.38 -0.84 6.91
CA GLU A 59 -5.66 0.40 6.64
C GLU A 59 -6.45 1.31 5.69
N TYR A 60 -6.28 2.61 5.86
CA TYR A 60 -6.83 3.62 4.98
C TYR A 60 -5.73 4.59 4.54
N VAL A 61 -5.56 4.75 3.22
CA VAL A 61 -4.63 5.71 2.63
C VAL A 61 -5.31 7.05 2.51
N GLN A 62 -4.75 8.06 3.16
CA GLN A 62 -5.20 9.44 3.03
C GLN A 62 -4.08 10.29 2.44
N PHE A 63 -4.29 10.79 1.23
CA PHE A 63 -3.39 11.79 0.64
C PHE A 63 -3.46 13.09 1.43
N VAL A 64 -2.30 13.68 1.70
CA VAL A 64 -2.18 14.94 2.42
C VAL A 64 -1.75 16.06 1.48
N SER A 65 -2.28 17.25 1.73
CA SER A 65 -1.90 18.48 1.03
C SER A 65 -1.89 19.63 2.04
N LYS A 66 -1.54 20.85 1.61
CA LYS A 66 -1.64 22.03 2.48
C LYS A 66 -3.09 22.34 2.88
N ALA A 67 -4.03 22.04 2.00
CA ALA A 67 -5.45 22.16 2.30
C ALA A 67 -5.88 21.05 3.25
N CYS A 68 -6.81 21.39 4.15
CA CYS A 68 -7.41 20.40 5.03
C CYS A 68 -8.25 19.40 4.23
N ALA A 69 -8.13 18.13 4.58
CA ALA A 69 -8.97 17.06 4.08
C ALA A 69 -9.72 16.40 5.23
N ASN A 70 -11.05 16.37 5.15
CA ASN A 70 -11.87 15.57 6.07
C ASN A 70 -11.77 14.10 5.68
N LEU A 71 -11.72 13.22 6.69
CA LEU A 71 -11.81 11.79 6.45
C LEU A 71 -13.22 11.43 5.98
N PRO A 72 -13.37 10.41 5.12
CA PRO A 72 -14.67 9.81 4.87
C PRO A 72 -15.31 9.32 6.17
N LYS A 73 -16.63 9.37 6.24
CA LYS A 73 -17.40 9.04 7.46
C LYS A 73 -17.04 7.69 8.07
N GLU A 74 -16.68 6.70 7.26
CA GLU A 74 -16.30 5.36 7.70
C GLU A 74 -14.92 5.27 8.36
N TYR A 75 -14.05 6.27 8.18
CA TYR A 75 -12.71 6.36 8.79
C TYR A 75 -12.58 7.48 9.82
N THR A 76 -13.67 8.22 10.08
CA THR A 76 -13.76 9.17 11.18
C THR A 76 -13.85 8.41 12.51
N ASP A 77 -13.12 8.87 13.52
CA ASP A 77 -13.14 8.26 14.87
C ASP A 77 -12.79 6.75 14.86
N TRP A 78 -11.91 6.33 13.96
CA TRP A 78 -11.64 4.90 13.69
C TRP A 78 -10.17 4.47 13.89
N ALA A 79 -9.22 5.39 13.68
CA ALA A 79 -7.81 5.03 13.68
C ALA A 79 -7.24 4.95 15.10
N SER A 80 -6.46 3.90 15.36
CA SER A 80 -5.71 3.65 16.60
C SER A 80 -4.18 3.72 16.41
N SER A 81 -3.68 3.71 15.18
CA SER A 81 -2.30 4.08 14.85
C SER A 81 -2.18 4.74 13.48
N VAL A 82 -1.07 5.46 13.24
CA VAL A 82 -0.84 6.21 11.98
C VAL A 82 0.61 6.12 11.53
N ASP A 83 0.84 5.82 10.27
CA ASP A 83 2.17 5.89 9.63
C ASP A 83 2.18 7.01 8.58
N THR A 84 3.18 7.88 8.64
CA THR A 84 3.35 9.01 7.72
C THR A 84 4.34 8.72 6.60
N HIS A 85 5.05 7.60 6.65
CA HIS A 85 6.16 7.27 5.77
C HIS A 85 7.09 8.48 5.56
N ARG A 86 7.16 8.99 4.32
CA ARG A 86 8.02 10.11 3.91
C ARG A 86 7.33 11.47 3.97
N SER A 87 6.13 11.55 4.54
CA SER A 87 5.35 12.78 4.67
C SER A 87 5.34 13.29 6.10
N CYS A 88 4.96 14.56 6.29
CA CYS A 88 4.57 15.08 7.59
C CYS A 88 3.09 15.41 7.51
N ALA A 89 2.33 14.97 8.50
CA ALA A 89 0.90 15.24 8.56
C ALA A 89 0.47 15.73 9.93
N SER A 90 -0.42 16.70 9.95
CA SER A 90 -1.19 17.10 11.12
C SER A 90 -2.50 16.32 11.11
N VAL A 91 -2.71 15.46 12.11
CA VAL A 91 -3.98 14.76 12.32
C VAL A 91 -4.80 15.55 13.34
N CYS A 92 -6.10 15.74 13.08
CA CYS A 92 -6.95 16.60 13.91
C CYS A 92 -8.21 15.88 14.38
N THR A 93 -8.70 16.23 15.58
CA THR A 93 -9.88 15.59 16.20
C THR A 93 -11.22 16.19 15.76
N THR A 94 -11.20 17.19 14.88
CA THR A 94 -12.40 17.83 14.35
C THR A 94 -12.32 17.88 12.84
N GLU A 95 -13.46 18.06 12.20
CA GLU A 95 -13.49 18.38 10.78
C GLU A 95 -12.86 19.75 10.50
N ASN A 96 -12.50 19.96 9.24
CA ASN A 96 -11.92 21.17 8.68
C ASN A 96 -10.64 21.64 9.39
N CYS A 97 -9.96 20.74 10.12
CA CYS A 97 -8.71 21.00 10.82
C CYS A 97 -8.79 22.18 11.80
N ALA A 98 -9.96 22.44 12.37
CA ALA A 98 -10.24 23.61 13.22
C ALA A 98 -9.93 23.41 14.71
N GLY A 99 -9.90 22.16 15.18
CA GLY A 99 -9.71 21.79 16.58
C GLY A 99 -8.30 21.28 16.90
N PRO A 100 -8.15 20.52 17.99
CA PRO A 100 -6.86 19.95 18.39
C PRO A 100 -6.23 19.13 17.28
N CYS A 101 -4.98 19.46 16.95
CA CYS A 101 -4.19 18.75 15.96
C CYS A 101 -2.85 18.31 16.55
N TYR A 102 -2.33 17.20 16.07
CA TYR A 102 -1.03 16.66 16.42
C TYR A 102 -0.21 16.43 15.15
N ASN A 103 1.02 16.97 15.13
CA ASN A 103 1.93 16.77 14.01
C ASN A 103 2.64 15.43 14.15
N VAL A 104 2.43 14.56 13.18
CA VAL A 104 3.15 13.30 13.01
C VAL A 104 4.23 13.53 11.96
N TYR A 105 5.48 13.53 12.41
CA TYR A 105 6.65 13.78 11.56
C TYR A 105 7.02 12.56 10.72
N SER A 106 7.78 12.79 9.66
CA SER A 106 8.19 11.74 8.72
C SER A 106 9.02 10.67 9.41
N ASN A 107 8.78 9.42 9.02
CA ASN A 107 9.42 8.20 9.52
C ASN A 107 9.25 7.94 11.03
N GLN A 108 8.38 8.69 11.72
CA GLN A 108 8.11 8.46 13.14
C GLN A 108 6.81 7.69 13.35
N GLY A 109 5.75 8.02 12.59
CA GLY A 109 4.40 7.50 12.83
C GLY A 109 3.94 7.71 14.28
N VAL A 110 2.80 7.15 14.64
CA VAL A 110 2.37 6.96 16.03
C VAL A 110 1.76 5.58 16.14
N SER A 111 2.48 4.65 16.77
CA SER A 111 2.03 3.26 16.92
C SER A 111 0.85 3.09 17.89
N LYS A 112 0.60 4.08 18.77
CA LYS A 112 -0.50 4.05 19.75
C LYS A 112 -1.06 5.45 19.94
N LEU A 113 -2.14 5.79 19.23
CA LEU A 113 -2.75 7.12 19.28
C LEU A 113 -3.30 7.46 20.68
N ARG A 114 -3.63 6.47 21.50
CA ARG A 114 -4.01 6.70 22.91
C ARG A 114 -2.97 7.45 23.73
N ILE A 115 -1.66 7.30 23.43
CA ILE A 115 -0.58 7.96 24.19
C ILE A 115 -0.64 9.48 24.02
N ILE A 116 -1.12 9.95 22.87
CA ILE A 116 -1.31 11.37 22.57
C ILE A 116 -2.78 11.80 22.71
N GLY A 117 -3.67 10.90 23.17
CA GLY A 117 -5.09 11.19 23.40
C GLY A 117 -5.98 11.18 22.15
N PHE A 118 -5.50 10.67 21.02
CA PHE A 118 -6.15 10.72 19.69
C PHE A 118 -6.74 9.37 19.23
N ASN A 119 -6.73 8.34 20.08
CA ASN A 119 -7.30 7.03 19.72
C ASN A 119 -8.75 7.20 19.30
N ASP A 120 -9.09 6.71 18.10
CA ASP A 120 -10.45 6.71 17.57
C ASP A 120 -11.09 8.11 17.61
N LYS A 121 -10.30 9.15 17.30
CA LYS A 121 -10.76 10.54 17.32
C LYS A 121 -10.39 11.35 16.08
N ILE A 122 -9.57 10.82 15.18
CA ILE A 122 -9.11 11.57 14.01
C ILE A 122 -10.30 11.77 13.06
N LYS A 123 -10.49 13.01 12.60
CA LYS A 123 -11.57 13.38 11.67
C LYS A 123 -11.08 14.14 10.44
N SER A 124 -9.92 14.77 10.51
CA SER A 124 -9.32 15.45 9.36
C SER A 124 -7.80 15.42 9.42
N VAL A 125 -7.17 15.63 8.27
CA VAL A 125 -5.72 15.69 8.13
C VAL A 125 -5.29 16.81 7.19
N LYS A 126 -4.05 17.28 7.37
CA LYS A 126 -3.37 18.19 6.45
C LYS A 126 -1.86 17.97 6.51
N SER A 127 -1.11 18.53 5.56
CA SER A 127 0.35 18.68 5.67
C SER A 127 0.71 19.52 6.89
N CYS A 128 1.85 19.24 7.52
CA CYS A 128 2.39 20.07 8.60
C CYS A 128 2.74 21.51 8.15
N PHE A 129 3.10 21.70 6.87
CA PHE A 129 3.61 22.96 6.28
C PHE A 129 3.01 23.24 4.89
#